data_AF-A0A2E2EKV1-F1
#
_entry.id   AF-A0A2E2EKV1-F1
#
_cell.length_a   1.000
_cell.length_b   1.000
_cell.length_c   1.000
_cell.angle_alpha   90.00
_cell.angle_beta   90.00
_cell.angle_gamma   90.00
#
_symmetry.space_group_name_H-M   'P 1'
#
loop_
_entity.id
_entity.type
_entity.pdbx_description
1 polymer ?
#
loop_
_entity_poly.entity_id
_entity_poly.type
_entity_poly.pdbx_seq_one_letter_code
_entity_poly.pdbx_strand_id
1 'polypeptide(L)'
;MNKLILLNFLIIALSCNNVFEKKSGLSFQESQQTPLTAQIDFTQVKRQIFSKHCTICHPGYQNYENVKNDIQNILESVEANQMPKNAPALSRELKDILAQWVANGAPKAPNQSEQRRNPTASWDYLSQEVFFPKCSQCHNPQGQASFLDLSTRQSFFENRSYLFDSFNSDAQHSYFVEVITDPAEPMPPKWSEVPPVTKDELNLIIEWINKGLP
;
A
#
# COMPACT_ATOMS: atom_id res chain seq x y z
N MET A 1 -55.09 48.14 -28.05
CA MET A 1 -54.98 48.45 -26.61
C MET A 1 -53.94 47.50 -26.02
N ASN A 2 -52.83 47.89 -25.40
CA ASN A 2 -52.17 49.18 -25.18
C ASN A 2 -50.65 48.94 -25.21
N LYS A 3 -49.95 49.88 -25.86
CA LYS A 3 -48.51 50.04 -25.93
C LYS A 3 -47.99 50.71 -24.65
N LEU A 4 -46.73 50.43 -24.32
CA LEU A 4 -45.67 51.39 -23.94
C LEU A 4 -45.95 52.42 -22.82
N ILE A 5 -45.06 52.52 -21.81
CA ILE A 5 -44.59 53.75 -21.13
C ILE A 5 -43.52 53.31 -20.10
N LEU A 6 -42.24 53.54 -20.43
CA LEU A 6 -41.27 54.46 -19.77
C LEU A 6 -40.81 54.02 -18.38
N LEU A 7 -39.57 53.52 -18.25
CA LEU A 7 -38.33 54.32 -18.13
C LEU A 7 -38.37 55.23 -16.89
N ASN A 8 -37.81 54.74 -15.78
CA ASN A 8 -37.32 55.59 -14.70
C ASN A 8 -35.82 55.33 -14.50
N PHE A 9 -35.06 56.27 -15.04
CA PHE A 9 -33.66 56.54 -14.74
C PHE A 9 -33.56 57.08 -13.31
N LEU A 10 -32.76 56.47 -12.43
CA LEU A 10 -32.01 57.24 -11.42
C LEU A 10 -30.83 56.45 -10.85
N ILE A 11 -29.69 56.62 -11.51
CA ILE A 11 -28.38 56.95 -10.95
C ILE A 11 -28.23 56.75 -9.43
N ILE A 12 -27.48 55.71 -9.03
CA ILE A 12 -26.57 55.81 -7.89
C ILE A 12 -25.20 55.37 -8.40
N ALA A 13 -24.44 56.38 -8.80
CA ALA A 13 -23.01 56.28 -9.00
C ALA A 13 -22.30 56.38 -7.64
N LEU A 14 -21.07 55.84 -7.60
CA LEU A 14 -20.00 56.15 -6.64
C LEU A 14 -20.02 55.41 -5.30
N SER A 15 -19.56 54.15 -5.33
CA SER A 15 -18.59 53.69 -4.34
C SER A 15 -17.50 52.86 -5.01
N CYS A 16 -16.64 53.50 -5.81
CA CYS A 16 -15.29 52.99 -6.02
C CYS A 16 -14.55 53.14 -4.69
N ASN A 17 -14.69 52.14 -3.81
CA ASN A 17 -13.87 52.04 -2.63
C ASN A 17 -12.46 51.70 -3.12
N ASN A 18 -11.62 52.73 -3.26
CA ASN A 18 -10.19 52.59 -3.48
C ASN A 18 -9.58 52.02 -2.19
N VAL A 19 -9.72 50.71 -2.01
CA VAL A 19 -8.84 49.97 -1.13
C VAL A 19 -7.52 49.86 -1.87
N PHE A 20 -6.65 50.83 -1.65
CA PHE A 20 -5.22 50.63 -1.83
C PHE A 20 -4.81 49.52 -0.86
N GLU A 21 -4.88 48.27 -1.32
CA GLU A 21 -4.05 47.22 -0.73
C GLU A 21 -2.61 47.67 -0.93
N LYS A 22 -2.02 48.18 0.16
CA LYS A 22 -0.58 48.09 0.33
C LYS A 22 -0.26 46.64 -0.01
N LYS A 23 0.46 46.44 -1.12
CA LYS A 23 1.25 45.22 -1.33
C LYS A 23 2.22 45.18 -0.16
N SER A 24 1.76 44.66 0.98
CA SER A 24 2.62 44.05 1.97
C SER A 24 3.47 43.12 1.14
N GLY A 25 4.77 43.42 1.09
CA GLY A 25 5.77 42.52 0.56
C GLY A 25 5.62 41.24 1.33
N LEU A 26 4.75 40.37 0.83
CA LEU A 26 4.94 38.94 0.91
C LEU A 26 6.29 38.75 0.23
N SER A 27 7.34 38.84 1.03
CA SER A 27 8.48 37.99 0.80
C SER A 27 7.86 36.63 0.58
N PHE A 28 7.82 36.24 -0.69
CA PHE A 28 7.67 34.85 -1.04
C PHE A 28 8.82 34.21 -0.28
N GLN A 29 8.53 33.66 0.90
CA GLN A 29 9.46 32.76 1.55
C GLN A 29 9.55 31.66 0.53
N GLU A 30 10.64 31.74 -0.23
CA GLU A 30 11.22 30.71 -1.06
C GLU A 30 10.89 29.42 -0.35
N SER A 31 9.81 28.78 -0.82
CA SER A 31 9.29 27.57 -0.23
C SER A 31 10.49 26.67 -0.28
N GLN A 32 11.05 26.36 0.90
CA GLN A 32 12.28 25.60 1.02
C GLN A 32 12.08 24.40 0.11
N GLN A 33 12.76 24.42 -1.03
CA GLN A 33 12.87 23.26 -1.89
C GLN A 33 13.62 22.29 -1.00
N THR A 34 12.90 21.44 -0.27
CA THR A 34 13.51 20.23 0.27
C THR A 34 14.01 19.48 -0.96
N PRO A 35 15.32 19.47 -1.25
CA PRO A 35 15.85 18.67 -2.32
C PRO A 35 16.02 17.28 -1.70
N LEU A 36 14.90 16.64 -1.40
CA LEU A 36 14.83 15.20 -1.40
C LEU A 36 14.01 14.88 -2.64
N THR A 37 14.68 14.76 -3.78
CA THR A 37 14.27 13.79 -4.79
C THR A 37 14.26 12.43 -4.08
N ALA A 38 13.17 12.13 -3.38
CA ALA A 38 12.99 10.86 -2.70
C ALA A 38 13.15 9.79 -3.78
N GLN A 39 14.26 9.06 -3.73
CA GLN A 39 14.60 8.06 -4.72
C GLN A 39 13.47 7.03 -4.75
N ILE A 40 12.86 6.84 -5.92
CA ILE A 40 11.82 5.83 -6.11
C ILE A 40 12.45 4.47 -5.80
N ASP A 41 11.82 3.68 -4.94
CA ASP A 41 12.28 2.37 -4.50
C ASP A 41 11.24 1.26 -4.78
N PHE A 42 11.61 0.00 -4.50
CA PHE A 42 10.70 -1.12 -4.70
C PHE A 42 9.44 -1.02 -3.85
N THR A 43 9.49 -0.46 -2.64
CA THR A 43 8.30 -0.33 -1.78
C THR A 43 7.27 0.59 -2.45
N GLN A 44 7.73 1.71 -3.00
CA GLN A 44 6.90 2.65 -3.73
C GLN A 44 6.35 2.03 -5.02
N VAL A 45 7.20 1.41 -5.84
CA VAL A 45 6.77 0.76 -7.09
C VAL A 45 5.83 -0.40 -6.81
N LYS A 46 6.10 -1.22 -5.80
CA LYS A 46 5.24 -2.33 -5.39
C LYS A 46 3.86 -1.84 -4.96
N ARG A 47 3.78 -0.77 -4.18
CA ARG A 47 2.50 -0.21 -3.72
C ARG A 47 1.70 0.41 -4.85
N GLN A 48 2.37 1.13 -5.76
CA GLN A 48 1.69 1.86 -6.83
C GLN A 48 1.36 0.98 -8.04
N ILE A 49 2.22 0.03 -8.36
CA ILE A 49 2.18 -0.76 -9.59
C ILE A 49 1.92 -2.23 -9.28
N PHE A 50 2.90 -2.94 -8.70
CA PHE A 50 2.84 -4.40 -8.66
C PHE A 50 1.64 -4.95 -7.89
N SER A 51 1.38 -4.43 -6.69
CA SER A 51 0.30 -4.92 -5.81
C SER A 51 -1.09 -4.71 -6.41
N LYS A 52 -1.27 -3.68 -7.25
CA LYS A 52 -2.57 -3.31 -7.83
C LYS A 52 -2.80 -3.92 -9.21
N HIS A 53 -1.75 -4.05 -9.99
CA HIS A 53 -1.86 -4.34 -11.42
C HIS A 53 -1.24 -5.68 -11.83
N CYS A 54 -0.35 -6.27 -11.01
CA CYS A 54 0.44 -7.41 -11.42
C CYS A 54 0.24 -8.63 -10.53
N THR A 55 0.18 -8.46 -9.21
CA THR A 55 0.24 -9.57 -8.25
C THR A 55 -0.99 -10.48 -8.25
N ILE A 56 -2.09 -10.04 -8.86
CA ILE A 56 -3.28 -10.87 -9.05
C ILE A 56 -2.96 -12.10 -9.91
N CYS A 57 -2.17 -11.93 -10.98
CA CYS A 57 -1.75 -13.03 -11.86
C CYS A 57 -0.29 -13.44 -11.65
N HIS A 58 0.52 -12.57 -11.06
CA HIS A 58 1.95 -12.77 -10.79
C HIS A 58 2.24 -12.67 -9.28
N PRO A 59 1.76 -13.60 -8.45
CA PRO A 59 1.90 -13.51 -6.98
C PRO A 59 3.37 -13.39 -6.53
N GLY A 60 4.30 -13.97 -7.29
CA GLY A 60 5.74 -13.85 -7.05
C GLY A 60 6.27 -12.42 -7.10
N TYR A 61 5.59 -11.47 -7.76
CA TYR A 61 6.01 -10.06 -7.83
C TYR A 61 5.76 -9.27 -6.53
N GLN A 62 5.24 -9.94 -5.50
CA GLN A 62 5.31 -9.44 -4.12
C GLN A 62 6.77 -9.39 -3.60
N ASN A 63 7.68 -10.19 -4.18
CA ASN A 63 9.07 -10.31 -3.79
C ASN A 63 9.98 -9.48 -4.71
N TYR A 64 10.88 -8.69 -4.12
CA TYR A 64 11.83 -7.86 -4.87
C TYR A 64 12.74 -8.67 -5.78
N GLU A 65 13.31 -9.79 -5.33
CA GLU A 65 14.27 -10.58 -6.11
C GLU A 65 13.59 -11.14 -7.38
N ASN A 66 12.34 -11.60 -7.25
CA ASN A 66 11.56 -12.09 -8.39
C ASN A 66 11.33 -10.98 -9.42
N VAL A 67 10.92 -9.79 -8.98
CA VAL A 67 10.75 -8.63 -9.87
C VAL A 67 12.08 -8.21 -10.48
N LYS A 68 13.15 -8.18 -9.67
CA LYS A 68 14.49 -7.74 -10.11
C LYS A 68 15.06 -8.66 -11.18
N ASN A 69 14.85 -9.97 -11.03
CA ASN A 69 15.30 -10.97 -11.99
C ASN A 69 14.52 -10.89 -13.32
N ASP A 70 13.27 -10.43 -13.30
CA ASP A 70 12.39 -10.35 -14.46
C ASP A 70 12.21 -8.93 -15.01
N ILE A 71 13.01 -7.97 -14.51
CA ILE A 71 12.69 -6.55 -14.64
C ILE A 71 12.67 -6.03 -16.09
N GLN A 72 13.50 -6.60 -16.96
CA GLN A 72 13.52 -6.21 -18.38
C GLN A 72 12.26 -6.68 -19.11
N ASN A 73 11.85 -7.94 -18.90
CA ASN A 73 10.63 -8.48 -19.50
C ASN A 73 9.38 -7.71 -19.02
N ILE A 74 9.35 -7.35 -17.73
CA ILE A 74 8.29 -6.51 -17.15
C ILE A 74 8.25 -5.15 -17.86
N LEU A 75 9.40 -4.48 -18.00
CA LEU A 75 9.47 -3.15 -18.62
C LEU A 75 9.03 -3.19 -20.09
N GLU A 76 9.52 -4.15 -20.86
CA GLU A 76 9.15 -4.33 -22.27
C GLU A 76 7.65 -4.62 -22.44
N SER A 77 7.10 -5.52 -21.62
CA SER A 77 5.68 -5.90 -21.69
C SER A 77 4.76 -4.73 -21.31
N VAL A 78 5.12 -3.94 -20.30
CA VAL A 78 4.37 -2.76 -19.87
C VAL A 78 4.45 -1.64 -20.91
N GLU A 79 5.64 -1.41 -21.47
CA GLU A 79 5.82 -0.36 -22.49
C GLU A 79 5.01 -0.66 -23.75
N ALA A 80 5.04 -1.92 -24.21
CA ALA A 80 4.28 -2.42 -25.34
C ALA A 80 2.76 -2.56 -25.08
N ASN A 81 2.26 -2.18 -23.90
CA ASN A 81 0.86 -2.36 -23.47
C ASN A 81 0.36 -3.82 -23.51
N GLN A 82 1.26 -4.80 -23.39
CA GLN A 82 0.89 -6.22 -23.33
C GLN A 82 0.47 -6.63 -21.91
N MET A 83 0.94 -5.90 -20.90
CA MET A 83 0.55 -6.07 -19.51
C MET A 83 0.00 -4.76 -18.92
N PRO A 84 -1.08 -4.84 -18.10
CA PRO A 84 -1.77 -6.05 -17.66
C PRO A 84 -2.70 -6.67 -18.73
N LYS A 85 -2.77 -8.01 -18.83
CA LYS A 85 -3.47 -8.71 -19.94
C LYS A 85 -5.01 -8.56 -19.95
N ASN A 86 -5.63 -8.39 -18.78
CA ASN A 86 -7.08 -8.32 -18.62
C ASN A 86 -7.54 -7.04 -17.92
N ALA A 87 -6.71 -5.99 -17.95
CA ALA A 87 -7.03 -4.69 -17.39
C ALA A 87 -6.54 -3.60 -18.35
N PRO A 88 -7.00 -2.34 -18.20
CA PRO A 88 -6.43 -1.23 -18.93
C PRO A 88 -4.91 -1.18 -18.74
N ALA A 89 -4.20 -0.78 -19.80
CA ALA A 89 -2.77 -0.53 -19.73
C ALA A 89 -2.44 0.50 -18.64
N LEU A 90 -1.23 0.42 -18.08
CA LEU A 90 -0.78 1.39 -17.10
C LEU A 90 -0.82 2.81 -17.70
N SER A 91 -1.22 3.78 -16.88
CA SER A 91 -1.15 5.18 -17.26
C SER A 91 0.29 5.58 -17.56
N ARG A 92 0.47 6.63 -18.36
CA ARG A 92 1.79 7.18 -18.68
C ARG A 92 2.61 7.47 -17.42
N GLU A 93 1.99 8.06 -16.41
CA GLU A 93 2.63 8.36 -15.13
C GLU A 93 3.18 7.10 -14.43
N LEU A 94 2.41 6.00 -14.41
CA LEU A 94 2.87 4.75 -13.80
C LEU A 94 4.00 4.10 -14.61
N LYS A 95 3.96 4.20 -15.94
CA LYS A 95 5.07 3.75 -16.79
C LYS A 95 6.34 4.55 -16.53
N ASP A 96 6.21 5.87 -16.40
CA ASP A 96 7.34 6.77 -16.11
C ASP A 96 7.96 6.44 -14.73
N ILE A 97 7.15 6.16 -13.71
CA ILE A 97 7.62 5.72 -12.38
C ILE A 97 8.40 4.40 -12.48
N LEU A 98 7.86 3.41 -13.21
CA LEU A 98 8.53 2.11 -13.39
C LEU A 98 9.86 2.27 -14.13
N ALA A 99 9.86 3.00 -15.26
CA ALA A 99 11.05 3.25 -16.05
C ALA A 99 12.12 4.00 -15.25
N GLN A 100 11.73 5.03 -14.49
CA GLN A 100 12.65 5.79 -13.65
C GLN A 100 13.24 4.94 -12.52
N TRP A 101 12.44 4.09 -11.86
CA TRP A 101 12.95 3.15 -10.86
C TRP A 101 13.98 2.20 -11.46
N VAL A 102 13.71 1.63 -12.64
CA VAL A 102 14.65 0.74 -13.34
C VAL A 102 15.92 1.47 -13.76
N ALA A 103 15.81 2.69 -14.32
CA ALA A 103 16.95 3.51 -14.70
C ALA A 103 17.86 3.86 -13.52
N ASN A 104 17.30 3.97 -12.32
CA ASN A 104 18.03 4.18 -11.06
C ASN A 104 18.63 2.89 -10.48
N GLY A 105 18.67 1.80 -11.25
CA GLY A 105 19.20 0.50 -10.82
C GLY A 105 18.19 -0.37 -10.08
N ALA A 106 16.89 -0.05 -10.14
CA ALA A 106 15.81 -0.72 -9.43
C ALA A 106 16.13 -0.94 -7.94
N PRO A 107 16.37 0.12 -7.15
CA PRO A 107 16.77 -0.02 -5.74
C PRO A 107 15.64 -0.67 -4.91
N LYS A 108 16.00 -1.66 -4.06
CA LYS A 108 15.07 -2.40 -3.19
C LYS A 108 14.42 -1.52 -2.11
N ALA A 109 15.19 -0.60 -1.58
CA ALA A 109 14.77 0.44 -0.65
C ALA A 109 15.50 1.72 -1.08
N PRO A 110 15.20 2.90 -0.52
CA PRO A 110 16.14 4.00 -0.62
C PRO A 110 17.47 3.50 -0.02
N ASN A 111 18.59 4.18 -0.25
CA ASN A 111 19.86 3.88 0.43
C ASN A 111 19.76 4.17 1.96
N GLN A 112 18.80 3.55 2.62
CA GLN A 112 18.71 3.33 4.03
C GLN A 112 19.25 1.92 4.25
N SER A 113 20.54 1.84 4.51
CA SER A 113 21.05 0.85 5.45
C SER A 113 20.02 0.64 6.55
N GLU A 114 19.45 -0.55 6.68
CA GLU A 114 18.78 -1.05 7.89
C GLU A 114 18.28 0.03 8.87
N GLN A 115 17.38 0.93 8.48
CA GLN A 115 16.42 1.39 9.48
C GLN A 115 15.48 0.21 9.65
N ARG A 116 15.95 -0.79 10.43
CA ARG A 116 15.09 -1.79 11.04
C ARG A 116 13.97 -0.98 11.63
N ARG A 117 12.80 -0.95 10.98
CA ARG A 117 11.63 -0.40 11.62
C ARG A 117 11.53 -1.19 12.91
N ASN A 118 11.58 -0.49 14.04
CA ASN A 118 11.48 -1.15 15.32
C ASN A 118 10.26 -2.06 15.25
N PRO A 119 10.38 -3.35 15.61
CA PRO A 119 9.24 -4.25 15.53
C PRO A 119 8.07 -3.66 16.30
N THR A 120 6.92 -3.54 15.64
CA THR A 120 5.69 -3.01 16.23
C THR A 120 4.52 -3.92 15.93
N ALA A 121 3.63 -4.05 16.90
CA ALA A 121 2.35 -4.74 16.74
C ALA A 121 1.36 -3.87 15.94
N SER A 122 1.65 -3.67 14.66
CA SER A 122 0.85 -2.90 13.70
C SER A 122 0.69 -3.66 12.40
N TRP A 123 -0.43 -3.45 11.70
CA TRP A 123 -0.62 -4.02 10.37
C TRP A 123 0.51 -3.65 9.41
N ASP A 124 0.98 -2.40 9.43
CA ASP A 124 2.04 -1.93 8.54
C ASP A 124 3.32 -2.74 8.68
N TYR A 125 3.75 -3.04 9.92
CA TYR A 125 4.93 -3.86 10.16
C TYR A 125 4.63 -5.34 9.87
N LEU A 126 3.60 -5.91 10.50
CA LEU A 126 3.31 -7.34 10.41
C LEU A 126 2.97 -7.80 8.99
N SER A 127 2.28 -6.98 8.20
CA SER A 127 1.98 -7.31 6.80
C SER A 127 3.25 -7.47 5.97
N GLN A 128 4.22 -6.56 6.15
CA GLN A 128 5.46 -6.56 5.37
C GLN A 128 6.44 -7.64 5.82
N GLU A 129 6.59 -7.82 7.13
CA GLU A 129 7.63 -8.67 7.71
C GLU A 129 7.16 -10.11 7.98
N VAL A 130 5.84 -10.32 8.14
CA VAL A 130 5.30 -11.62 8.55
C VAL A 130 4.20 -12.12 7.60
N PHE A 131 3.08 -11.41 7.48
CA PHE A 131 1.91 -11.96 6.81
C PHE A 131 2.10 -12.11 5.30
N PHE A 132 2.66 -11.14 4.60
CA PHE A 132 2.94 -11.29 3.16
C PHE A 132 4.01 -12.35 2.86
N PRO A 133 5.19 -12.33 3.51
CA PRO A 133 6.22 -13.31 3.20
C PRO A 133 5.88 -14.71 3.69
N LYS A 134 5.03 -14.89 4.71
CA LYS A 134 4.79 -16.21 5.29
C LYS A 134 3.39 -16.77 5.09
N CYS A 135 2.36 -15.94 5.21
CA CYS A 135 0.97 -16.40 5.22
C CYS A 135 0.31 -16.25 3.84
N SER A 136 0.41 -15.06 3.26
CA SER A 136 -0.31 -14.66 2.04
C SER A 136 0.21 -15.33 0.78
N GLN A 137 1.35 -16.03 0.84
CA GLN A 137 1.80 -16.89 -0.25
C GLN A 137 0.75 -17.97 -0.59
N CYS A 138 0.04 -18.45 0.43
CA CYS A 138 -0.95 -19.52 0.32
C CYS A 138 -2.37 -19.02 0.62
N HIS A 139 -2.50 -18.14 1.62
CA HIS A 139 -3.74 -17.58 2.12
C HIS A 139 -4.09 -16.26 1.45
N ASN A 140 -4.46 -16.35 0.18
CA ASN A 140 -4.97 -15.23 -0.63
C ASN A 140 -6.08 -15.75 -1.55
N PRO A 141 -6.90 -14.90 -2.18
CA PRO A 141 -8.05 -15.35 -2.97
C PRO A 141 -7.69 -16.25 -4.17
N GLN A 142 -6.44 -16.23 -4.63
CA GLN A 142 -5.92 -17.07 -5.72
C GLN A 142 -4.98 -18.18 -5.22
N GLY A 143 -4.74 -18.27 -3.91
CA GLY A 143 -3.79 -19.19 -3.31
C GLY A 143 -4.39 -20.57 -3.03
N GLN A 144 -3.51 -21.52 -2.71
CA GLN A 144 -3.90 -22.91 -2.39
C GLN A 144 -4.79 -23.03 -1.15
N ALA A 145 -4.76 -22.04 -0.26
CA ALA A 145 -5.59 -21.97 0.94
C ALA A 145 -6.57 -20.78 0.86
N SER A 146 -7.18 -20.57 -0.31
CA SER A 146 -8.08 -19.44 -0.61
C SER A 146 -9.36 -19.39 0.22
N PHE A 147 -9.72 -20.48 0.90
CA PHE A 147 -10.84 -20.52 1.86
C PHE A 147 -10.61 -19.60 3.07
N LEU A 148 -9.36 -19.21 3.34
CA LEU A 148 -8.99 -18.25 4.37
C LEU A 148 -8.02 -17.22 3.77
N ASP A 149 -8.54 -16.02 3.47
CA ASP A 149 -7.74 -14.91 2.96
C ASP A 149 -7.07 -14.14 4.12
N LEU A 150 -5.73 -14.08 4.08
CA LEU A 150 -4.89 -13.34 5.03
C LEU A 150 -4.06 -12.26 4.33
N SER A 151 -4.43 -11.90 3.09
CA SER A 151 -3.69 -10.93 2.27
C SER A 151 -4.02 -9.47 2.58
N THR A 152 -5.05 -9.19 3.39
CA THR A 152 -5.40 -7.83 3.79
C THR A 152 -5.83 -7.75 5.25
N ARG A 153 -5.66 -6.57 5.87
CA ARG A 153 -6.15 -6.28 7.23
C ARG A 153 -7.65 -6.52 7.34
N GLN A 154 -8.39 -6.14 6.30
CA GLN A 154 -9.84 -6.30 6.25
C GLN A 154 -10.22 -7.78 6.26
N SER A 155 -9.51 -8.63 5.52
CA SER A 155 -9.74 -10.07 5.50
C SER A 155 -9.50 -10.70 6.88
N PHE A 156 -8.46 -10.27 7.61
CA PHE A 156 -8.27 -10.65 9.02
C PHE A 156 -9.45 -10.22 9.90
N PHE A 157 -9.90 -8.98 9.75
CA PHE A 157 -11.02 -8.45 10.54
C PHE A 157 -12.32 -9.19 10.25
N GLU A 158 -12.61 -9.52 8.99
CA GLU A 158 -13.81 -10.26 8.60
C GLU A 158 -13.80 -11.69 9.15
N ASN A 159 -12.62 -12.32 9.20
CA ASN A 159 -12.45 -13.67 9.75
C ASN A 159 -12.22 -13.72 11.27
N ARG A 160 -12.28 -12.58 11.97
CA ARG A 160 -11.95 -12.47 13.41
C ARG A 160 -12.75 -13.41 14.31
N SER A 161 -14.00 -13.71 13.96
CA SER A 161 -14.84 -14.63 14.74
C SER A 161 -14.34 -16.06 14.67
N TYR A 162 -13.87 -16.49 13.51
CA TYR A 162 -13.28 -17.82 13.31
C TYR A 162 -11.86 -17.91 13.87
N LEU A 163 -11.05 -16.88 13.65
CA LEU A 163 -9.62 -16.90 14.02
C LEU A 163 -9.35 -16.62 15.49
N PHE A 164 -10.16 -15.73 16.10
CA PHE A 164 -9.86 -15.10 17.39
C PHE A 164 -11.05 -15.10 18.36
N ASP A 165 -12.09 -15.91 18.09
CA ASP A 165 -13.35 -15.91 18.86
C ASP A 165 -13.92 -14.49 19.08
N SER A 166 -13.86 -13.66 18.02
CA SER A 166 -14.30 -12.25 18.05
C SER A 166 -13.62 -11.39 19.12
N PHE A 167 -12.38 -11.73 19.50
CA PHE A 167 -11.60 -11.10 20.57
C PHE A 167 -12.17 -11.33 21.99
N ASN A 168 -13.08 -12.29 22.16
CA ASN A 168 -13.60 -12.66 23.48
C ASN A 168 -12.64 -13.59 24.25
N SER A 169 -11.67 -14.18 23.54
CA SER A 169 -10.66 -15.07 24.11
C SER A 169 -9.30 -14.37 24.20
N ASP A 170 -8.46 -14.85 25.12
CA ASP A 170 -7.02 -14.56 25.14
C ASP A 170 -6.40 -14.88 23.77
N ALA A 171 -5.79 -13.88 23.12
CA ALA A 171 -5.18 -14.04 21.81
C ALA A 171 -4.13 -15.16 21.78
N GLN A 172 -3.45 -15.42 22.89
CA GLN A 172 -2.47 -16.51 23.00
C GLN A 172 -3.11 -17.90 22.83
N HIS A 173 -4.39 -18.04 23.15
CA HIS A 173 -5.15 -19.29 23.04
C HIS A 173 -6.15 -19.24 21.87
N SER A 174 -6.00 -18.28 20.96
CA SER A 174 -6.82 -18.20 19.76
C SER A 174 -6.53 -19.37 18.81
N TYR A 175 -7.54 -19.76 18.02
CA TYR A 175 -7.40 -20.79 16.99
C TYR A 175 -6.27 -20.45 16.00
N PHE A 176 -6.09 -19.16 15.68
CA PHE A 176 -4.98 -18.71 14.84
C PHE A 176 -3.60 -19.06 15.43
N VAL A 177 -3.38 -18.77 16.72
CA VAL A 177 -2.12 -19.08 17.40
C VAL A 177 -1.91 -20.58 17.54
N GLU A 178 -2.96 -21.33 17.86
CA GLU A 178 -2.94 -22.80 17.91
C GLU A 178 -2.42 -23.38 16.59
N VAL A 179 -3.03 -23.01 15.45
CA VAL A 179 -2.69 -23.57 14.14
C VAL A 179 -1.27 -23.20 13.69
N ILE A 180 -0.84 -21.95 13.84
CA ILE A 180 0.51 -21.55 13.40
C ILE A 180 1.63 -22.12 14.27
N THR A 181 1.29 -22.59 15.48
CA THR A 181 2.25 -23.20 16.41
C THR A 181 2.10 -24.71 16.58
N ASP A 182 1.21 -25.34 15.80
CA ASP A 182 0.98 -26.79 15.89
C ASP A 182 2.30 -27.57 15.67
N PRO A 183 2.73 -28.43 16.60
CA PRO A 183 4.00 -29.13 16.49
C PRO A 183 4.02 -30.20 15.38
N ALA A 184 2.87 -30.79 15.08
CA ALA A 184 2.71 -31.80 14.05
C ALA A 184 2.57 -31.13 12.68
N GLU A 185 1.62 -30.22 12.54
CA GLU A 185 1.18 -29.58 11.30
C GLU A 185 1.24 -28.04 11.39
N PRO A 186 2.44 -27.44 11.56
CA PRO A 186 2.56 -25.99 11.73
C PRO A 186 2.19 -25.25 10.44
N MET A 187 1.85 -23.98 10.59
CA MET A 187 1.73 -23.02 9.48
C MET A 187 2.82 -21.94 9.58
N PRO A 188 3.57 -21.66 8.51
CA PRO A 188 3.51 -22.29 7.19
C PRO A 188 3.90 -23.79 7.21
N PRO A 189 3.35 -24.62 6.28
CA PRO A 189 3.63 -26.04 6.27
C PRO A 189 5.12 -26.34 6.05
N LYS A 190 5.63 -27.39 6.70
CA LYS A 190 7.04 -27.82 6.59
C LYS A 190 7.50 -28.06 5.15
N TRP A 191 6.61 -28.51 4.27
CA TRP A 191 6.89 -28.77 2.84
C TRP A 191 6.96 -27.50 1.98
N SER A 192 6.54 -26.34 2.51
CA SER A 192 6.47 -25.09 1.73
C SER A 192 7.81 -24.36 1.62
N GLU A 193 8.84 -24.79 2.36
CA GLU A 193 10.15 -24.12 2.48
C GLU A 193 10.09 -22.67 3.00
N VAL A 194 8.90 -22.20 3.38
CA VAL A 194 8.70 -20.91 4.04
C VAL A 194 9.02 -21.07 5.53
N PRO A 195 9.90 -20.24 6.11
CA PRO A 195 10.26 -20.38 7.51
C PRO A 195 9.05 -20.12 8.43
N PRO A 196 8.96 -20.83 9.58
CA PRO A 196 7.90 -20.61 10.55
C PRO A 196 7.95 -19.19 11.14
N VAL A 197 6.87 -18.80 11.81
CA VAL A 197 6.87 -17.59 12.64
C VAL A 197 7.88 -17.76 13.77
N THR A 198 8.71 -16.74 14.00
CA THR A 198 9.63 -16.71 15.14
C THR A 198 8.87 -16.38 16.41
N LYS A 199 9.50 -16.61 17.58
CA LYS A 199 8.90 -16.24 18.86
C LYS A 199 8.59 -14.74 18.96
N ASP A 200 9.46 -13.88 18.45
CA ASP A 200 9.27 -12.43 18.50
C ASP A 200 8.15 -11.98 17.56
N GLU A 201 8.08 -12.56 16.35
CA GLU A 201 6.97 -12.33 15.42
C GLU A 201 5.63 -12.80 16.02
N LEU A 202 5.62 -13.99 16.66
CA LEU A 202 4.44 -14.52 17.32
C LEU A 202 3.97 -13.59 18.45
N ASN A 203 4.88 -13.06 19.26
CA ASN A 203 4.55 -12.10 20.32
C ASN A 203 3.94 -10.81 19.74
N LEU A 204 4.48 -10.30 18.63
CA LEU A 204 3.93 -9.11 17.94
C LEU A 204 2.55 -9.38 17.34
N ILE A 205 2.33 -10.58 16.80
CA ILE A 205 1.02 -11.02 16.31
C ILE A 205 0.01 -11.03 17.46
N ILE A 206 0.36 -11.68 18.58
CA ILE A 206 -0.50 -11.76 19.77
C ILE A 206 -0.83 -10.37 20.30
N GLU A 207 0.18 -9.49 20.42
CA GLU A 207 -0.01 -8.10 20.83
C GLU A 207 -0.94 -7.34 19.85
N TRP A 208 -0.77 -7.54 18.55
CA TRP A 208 -1.60 -6.90 17.53
C TRP A 208 -3.05 -7.37 17.57
N ILE A 209 -3.29 -8.67 17.78
CA ILE A 209 -4.63 -9.23 17.99
C ILE A 209 -5.26 -8.64 19.25
N ASN A 210 -4.53 -8.61 20.37
CA ASN A 210 -5.00 -8.04 21.65
C ASN A 210 -5.35 -6.54 21.54
N LYS A 211 -4.70 -5.81 20.63
CA LYS A 211 -5.01 -4.40 20.33
C LYS A 211 -6.22 -4.21 19.42
N GLY A 212 -6.88 -5.29 18.98
CA GLY A 212 -8.04 -5.23 18.09
C GLY A 212 -7.66 -5.00 16.62
N LEU A 213 -6.52 -5.57 16.19
CA LEU A 213 -6.00 -5.48 14.82
C LEU A 213 -5.77 -4.05 14.33
N PRO A 214 -5.04 -3.16 15.05
CA PRO A 214 -4.82 -1.79 14.62
C PRO A 214 -4.13 -1.70 13.24
#